data_AF-A0A1B0GQH9-F1
#
_entry.id   AF-A0A1B0GQH9-F1
#
_cell.length_a   1.000
_cell.length_b   1.000
_cell.length_c   1.000
_cell.angle_alpha   90.00
_cell.angle_beta   90.00
_cell.angle_gamma   90.00
#
_symmetry.space_group_name_H-M   'P 1'
#
loop_
_entity.id
_entity.type
_entity.pdbx_description
1 polymer ?
#
loop_
_entity_poly.entity_id
_entity_poly.type
_entity_poly.pdbx_seq_one_letter_code
_entity_poly.pdbx_strand_id
1 'polypeptide(L)'
;MVFGGELWQFSEKLETNNKFCTIIAGLRILAFPCDQFAHQEPGTNEEIECSIRERKVQFDLFEKVDVNGKSAHPLFQYLKNKQKGTVFDFIKWNFTKFIVDKEGQPVERHGPSTSPAEMKKNLEKYL
;
A
#
# COMPACT_ATOMS: atom_id res chain seq x y z
N MET A 1 4.30 -5.68 3.38
CA MET A 1 3.00 -5.01 3.14
C MET A 1 3.10 -4.19 1.86
N VAL A 2 2.12 -4.32 0.98
CA VAL A 2 1.99 -3.51 -0.25
C VAL A 2 0.78 -2.61 -0.11
N PHE A 3 0.92 -1.31 -0.30
CA PHE A 3 -0.25 -0.44 -0.40
C PHE A 3 -0.13 0.55 -1.56
N GLY A 4 -1.26 0.83 -2.19
CA GLY A 4 -1.36 1.78 -3.27
C GLY A 4 -2.14 3.01 -2.86
N GLY A 5 -1.67 4.19 -3.25
CA GLY A 5 -2.48 5.42 -3.19
C GLY A 5 -1.71 6.69 -2.91
N GLU A 6 -2.47 7.77 -2.76
CA GLU A 6 -1.97 9.12 -2.56
C GLU A 6 -1.02 9.26 -1.35
N LEU A 7 0.14 9.87 -1.56
CA LEU A 7 1.13 10.04 -0.49
C LEU A 7 1.23 11.47 0.07
N TRP A 8 0.62 12.47 -0.58
CA TRP A 8 0.91 13.88 -0.31
C TRP A 8 -0.11 14.53 0.62
N GLN A 9 -1.42 14.31 0.43
CA GLN A 9 -2.45 14.88 1.30
C GLN A 9 -2.57 14.19 2.67
N PHE A 10 -1.97 13.01 2.87
CA PHE A 10 -2.16 12.22 4.09
C PHE A 10 -0.88 12.04 4.93
N SER A 11 -0.31 13.15 5.42
CA SER A 11 0.85 13.15 6.33
C SER A 11 0.67 12.22 7.53
N GLU A 12 -0.52 12.21 8.14
CA GLU A 12 -0.85 11.34 9.29
C GLU A 12 -0.74 9.85 8.95
N LYS A 13 -1.15 9.44 7.75
CA LYS A 13 -1.08 8.04 7.30
C LYS A 13 0.36 7.64 6.99
N LEU A 14 1.16 8.54 6.43
CA LEU A 14 2.59 8.30 6.22
C LEU A 14 3.33 8.12 7.54
N GLU A 15 3.05 8.98 8.51
CA GLU A 15 3.66 8.91 9.84
C GLU A 15 3.24 7.62 10.56
N THR A 16 1.97 7.22 10.42
CA THR A 16 1.45 5.95 10.92
C THR A 16 2.17 4.76 10.29
N ASN A 17 2.39 4.76 8.97
CA ASN A 17 3.11 3.69 8.26
C ASN A 17 4.59 3.64 8.67
N ASN A 18 5.25 4.80 8.82
CA ASN A 18 6.62 4.87 9.32
C ASN A 18 6.75 4.26 10.72
N LYS A 19 5.83 4.62 11.64
CA LYS A 19 5.77 4.02 12.98
C LYS A 19 5.48 2.52 12.92
N PHE A 20 4.66 2.08 11.95
CA PHE A 20 4.33 0.67 11.81
C PHE A 20 5.53 -0.18 11.37
N CYS A 21 6.37 0.32 10.46
CA CYS A 21 7.64 -0.31 10.10
C CYS A 21 8.55 -0.54 11.32
N THR A 22 8.62 0.43 12.23
CA THR A 22 9.55 0.38 13.36
C THR A 22 9.07 -0.49 14.52
N ILE A 23 7.75 -0.66 14.67
CA ILE A 23 7.15 -1.45 15.75
C ILE A 23 7.23 -2.96 15.47
N ILE A 24 7.31 -3.38 14.20
CA ILE A 24 7.26 -4.79 13.81
C ILE A 24 8.58 -5.18 13.12
N ALA A 25 9.45 -5.85 13.88
CA ALA A 25 10.73 -6.32 13.37
C ALA A 25 10.54 -7.27 12.16
N GLY A 26 11.26 -7.00 11.07
CA GLY A 26 11.19 -7.80 9.84
C GLY A 26 10.05 -7.40 8.88
N LEU A 27 9.17 -6.47 9.25
CA LEU A 27 8.16 -5.95 8.32
C LEU A 27 8.80 -4.96 7.33
N ARG A 28 8.59 -5.21 6.03
CA ARG A 28 8.87 -4.26 4.95
C ARG A 28 7.58 -3.71 4.37
N ILE A 29 7.55 -2.40 4.15
CA ILE A 29 6.43 -1.71 3.50
C ILE A 29 6.89 -1.26 2.11
N LEU A 30 6.07 -1.56 1.11
CA LEU A 30 6.25 -1.18 -0.30
C LEU A 30 5.08 -0.28 -0.70
N ALA A 31 5.37 0.95 -1.09
CA ALA A 31 4.39 1.98 -1.45
C ALA A 31 4.38 2.21 -2.96
N PHE A 32 3.19 2.14 -3.55
CA PHE A 32 2.96 2.32 -4.98
C PHE A 32 1.99 3.49 -5.22
N PRO A 33 2.47 4.67 -5.65
CA PRO A 33 1.59 5.77 -6.01
C PRO A 33 0.59 5.36 -7.10
N CYS A 34 -0.63 5.93 -7.07
CA CYS A 34 -1.69 5.61 -8.02
C CYS A 34 -2.69 6.75 -8.11
N ASP A 35 -3.01 7.19 -9.34
CA ASP A 35 -3.90 8.33 -9.60
C ASP A 35 -5.34 7.94 -9.96
N GLN A 36 -5.67 6.64 -9.94
CA GLN A 36 -6.97 6.13 -10.38
C GLN A 36 -8.14 6.46 -9.42
N PHE A 37 -7.87 7.13 -8.31
CA PHE A 37 -8.83 7.41 -7.24
C PHE A 37 -8.99 8.91 -7.07
N ALA A 38 -10.00 9.47 -7.75
CA ALA A 38 -10.35 10.90 -7.73
C ALA A 38 -9.18 11.85 -8.05
N HIS A 39 -8.22 11.41 -8.88
CA HIS A 39 -7.04 12.18 -9.28
C HIS A 39 -6.24 12.75 -8.10
N GLN A 40 -6.13 11.96 -7.04
CA GLN A 40 -5.46 12.35 -5.80
C GLN A 40 -3.92 12.24 -5.87
N GLU A 41 -3.36 11.72 -6.96
CA GLU A 41 -1.91 11.53 -7.15
C GLU A 41 -1.47 12.00 -8.56
N PRO A 42 -1.80 13.26 -8.95
CA PRO A 42 -1.66 13.73 -10.32
C PRO A 42 -0.21 13.96 -10.73
N GLY A 43 0.69 14.14 -9.75
CA GLY A 43 2.11 14.44 -9.97
C GLY A 43 2.87 13.34 -10.71
N THR A 44 4.00 13.73 -11.29
CA THR A 44 4.99 12.83 -11.91
C THR A 44 5.76 12.04 -10.85
N ASN A 45 6.46 10.98 -11.24
CA ASN A 45 7.25 10.17 -10.31
C ASN A 45 8.29 11.02 -9.57
N GLU A 46 8.93 11.97 -10.27
CA GLU A 46 9.95 12.87 -9.74
C GLU A 46 9.37 13.83 -8.71
N GLU A 47 8.18 14.38 -9.00
CA GLU A 47 7.45 15.23 -8.08
C GLU A 47 7.10 14.45 -6.80
N ILE A 48 6.57 13.22 -6.94
CA ILE A 48 6.21 12.32 -5.81
C ILE A 48 7.42 12.03 -4.94
N GLU A 49 8.53 11.64 -5.56
CA GLU A 49 9.75 11.35 -4.85
C GLU A 49 10.26 12.57 -4.07
N CYS A 50 10.24 13.75 -4.70
CA CYS A 50 10.69 14.99 -4.07
C CYS A 50 9.90 15.28 -2.78
N SER A 51 8.57 15.24 -2.84
CA SER A 51 7.74 15.46 -1.65
C SER A 51 7.94 14.43 -0.55
N ILE A 52 8.22 13.18 -0.91
CA ILE A 52 8.32 12.10 0.06
C ILE A 52 9.70 12.09 0.73
N ARG A 53 10.76 12.47 0.00
CA ARG A 53 12.11 12.62 0.57
C ARG A 53 12.13 13.61 1.73
N GLU A 54 11.42 14.74 1.62
CA GLU A 54 11.30 15.72 2.71
C GLU A 54 10.68 15.14 3.99
N ARG A 55 9.86 14.09 3.86
CA ARG A 55 9.11 13.45 4.95
C ARG A 55 9.86 12.30 5.63
N LYS A 56 11.09 11.99 5.20
CA LYS A 56 11.99 10.98 5.81
C LYS A 56 11.32 9.60 6.03
N VAL A 57 10.61 9.12 5.02
CA VAL A 57 9.90 7.84 5.10
C VAL A 57 10.86 6.65 5.28
N GLN A 58 10.37 5.60 5.94
CA GLN A 58 11.14 4.38 6.28
C GLN A 58 10.66 3.17 5.46
N PHE A 59 10.03 3.42 4.32
CA PHE A 59 9.47 2.38 3.45
C PHE A 59 9.92 2.60 2.00
N ASP A 60 9.87 1.55 1.21
CA ASP A 60 10.29 1.60 -0.18
C ASP A 60 9.19 2.26 -1.02
N LEU A 61 9.53 3.32 -1.74
CA LEU A 61 8.65 4.00 -2.69
C LEU A 61 8.97 3.53 -4.11
N PHE A 62 7.95 3.15 -4.87
CA PHE A 62 8.05 2.75 -6.27
C PHE A 62 7.44 3.80 -7.20
N GLU A 63 7.62 3.60 -8.50
CA GLU A 63 6.96 4.41 -9.52
C GLU A 63 5.43 4.31 -9.43
N LYS A 64 4.76 5.34 -9.96
CA LYS A 64 3.31 5.38 -10.09
C LYS A 64 2.83 4.26 -11.01
N VAL A 65 1.81 3.53 -10.58
CA VAL A 65 1.22 2.43 -11.34
C VAL A 65 -0.30 2.47 -11.31
N ASP A 66 -0.90 1.91 -12.36
CA ASP A 66 -2.31 1.54 -12.33
C ASP A 66 -2.49 0.26 -11.49
N VAL A 67 -3.47 0.26 -10.61
CA VAL A 67 -3.81 -0.90 -9.77
C VAL A 67 -5.08 -1.60 -10.25
N ASN A 68 -5.80 -0.98 -11.17
CA ASN A 68 -7.09 -1.37 -11.69
C ASN A 68 -7.17 -1.23 -13.22
N GLY A 69 -8.17 -1.90 -13.83
CA GLY A 69 -8.36 -1.90 -15.27
C GLY A 69 -7.40 -2.82 -16.04
N LYS A 70 -7.42 -2.71 -17.38
CA LYS A 70 -6.60 -3.54 -18.28
C LYS A 70 -5.10 -3.22 -18.20
N SER A 71 -4.76 -1.99 -17.85
CA SER A 71 -3.39 -1.49 -17.65
C SER A 71 -2.85 -1.77 -16.25
N ALA A 72 -3.62 -2.41 -15.36
CA ALA A 72 -3.19 -2.67 -14.00
C ALA A 72 -1.83 -3.40 -13.98
N HIS A 73 -0.92 -2.95 -13.14
CA HIS A 73 0.39 -3.57 -12.99
C HIS A 73 0.24 -5.05 -12.59
N PRO A 74 1.03 -5.99 -13.16
CA PRO A 74 0.89 -7.43 -12.93
C PRO A 74 0.86 -7.83 -11.45
N LEU A 75 1.65 -7.13 -10.61
CA LEU A 75 1.61 -7.31 -9.15
C LEU A 75 0.21 -7.12 -8.58
N PHE A 76 -0.49 -6.03 -8.93
CA PHE A 76 -1.82 -5.75 -8.41
C PHE A 76 -2.88 -6.68 -9.01
N GLN A 77 -2.70 -7.16 -10.24
CA GLN A 77 -3.54 -8.23 -10.78
C GLN A 77 -3.41 -9.50 -9.94
N TYR A 78 -2.18 -9.92 -9.64
CA TYR A 78 -1.88 -11.08 -8.80
C TYR A 78 -2.45 -10.93 -7.38
N LEU A 79 -2.19 -9.80 -6.72
CA LEU A 79 -2.65 -9.53 -5.36
C LEU A 79 -4.19 -9.56 -5.26
N LYS A 80 -4.91 -8.90 -6.17
CA LYS A 80 -6.38 -8.91 -6.21
C LYS A 80 -6.95 -10.29 -6.49
N ASN A 81 -6.30 -11.08 -7.33
CA ASN A 81 -6.73 -12.43 -7.66
C ASN A 81 -6.61 -13.39 -6.47
N LYS A 82 -5.47 -13.33 -5.76
CA LYS A 82 -5.21 -14.15 -4.56
C LYS A 82 -6.03 -13.71 -3.36
N GLN A 83 -6.20 -12.40 -3.18
CA GLN A 83 -6.96 -11.79 -2.08
C GLN A 83 -8.15 -11.01 -2.62
N LYS A 84 -9.21 -11.75 -2.96
CA LYS A 84 -10.43 -11.21 -3.58
C LYS A 84 -11.16 -10.27 -2.62
N GLY A 85 -11.84 -9.28 -3.19
CA GLY A 85 -12.74 -8.41 -2.45
C GLY A 85 -14.10 -9.08 -2.19
N THR A 86 -14.95 -8.40 -1.43
CA THR A 86 -16.25 -8.95 -0.98
C THR A 86 -17.32 -9.07 -2.07
N VAL A 87 -17.21 -8.31 -3.16
CA VAL A 87 -18.21 -8.29 -4.26
C VAL A 87 -17.52 -8.27 -5.62
N PHE A 88 -16.45 -7.48 -5.76
CA PHE A 88 -15.54 -7.47 -6.89
C PHE A 88 -14.10 -7.42 -6.35
N ASP A 89 -13.13 -7.92 -7.12
CA ASP A 89 -11.72 -7.95 -6.73
C ASP A 89 -11.02 -6.58 -6.89
N PHE A 90 -11.65 -5.63 -7.58
CA PHE A 90 -11.19 -4.25 -7.78
C PHE A 90 -10.80 -3.55 -6.48
N ILE A 91 -9.73 -2.75 -6.51
CA ILE A 91 -9.29 -1.91 -5.38
C ILE A 91 -10.19 -0.68 -5.33
N LYS A 92 -10.98 -0.54 -4.26
CA LYS A 92 -12.04 0.48 -4.20
C LYS A 92 -11.53 1.90 -3.96
N TRP A 93 -10.39 2.05 -3.29
CA TRP A 93 -9.86 3.36 -2.89
C TRP A 93 -8.37 3.30 -2.55
N ASN A 94 -7.76 4.49 -2.46
CA ASN A 94 -6.42 4.72 -1.92
C ASN A 94 -6.22 4.04 -0.55
N PHE A 95 -4.98 3.68 -0.24
CA PHE A 95 -4.57 3.00 1.01
C PHE A 95 -5.20 1.61 1.22
N THR A 96 -5.57 0.90 0.15
CA THR A 96 -5.81 -0.54 0.25
C THR A 96 -4.47 -1.23 0.48
N LYS A 97 -4.41 -2.14 1.46
CA LYS A 97 -3.17 -2.78 1.90
C LYS A 97 -3.26 -4.28 1.68
N PHE A 98 -2.18 -4.89 1.22
CA PHE A 98 -2.01 -6.34 1.13
C PHE A 98 -0.87 -6.78 2.05
N ILE A 99 -1.11 -7.86 2.80
CA ILE A 99 -0.06 -8.55 3.56
C ILE A 99 0.44 -9.70 2.70
N VAL A 100 1.76 -9.76 2.57
CA VAL A 100 2.48 -10.82 1.87
C VAL A 100 3.42 -11.43 2.89
N ASP A 101 3.38 -12.75 3.04
CA ASP A 101 4.24 -13.50 3.96
C ASP A 101 5.68 -13.63 3.43
N LYS A 102 6.54 -14.32 4.19
CA LYS A 102 7.96 -14.50 3.86
C LYS A 102 8.17 -15.40 2.64
N GLU A 103 7.19 -16.23 2.32
CA GLU A 103 7.14 -17.11 1.16
C GLU A 103 6.60 -16.40 -0.10
N GLY A 104 6.26 -15.11 0.02
CA GLY A 104 5.76 -14.30 -1.09
C GLY A 104 4.28 -14.53 -1.41
N GLN A 105 3.53 -15.19 -0.53
CA GLN A 105 2.11 -15.42 -0.72
C GLN A 105 1.27 -14.26 -0.15
N PRO A 106 0.30 -13.72 -0.92
CA PRO A 106 -0.65 -12.76 -0.39
C PRO A 106 -1.59 -13.47 0.59
N VAL A 107 -1.59 -13.05 1.85
CA VAL A 107 -2.32 -13.70 2.94
C VAL A 107 -3.49 -12.88 3.46
N GLU A 108 -3.44 -11.55 3.35
CA GLU A 108 -4.52 -10.67 3.78
C GLU A 108 -4.69 -9.45 2.88
N ARG A 109 -5.91 -8.89 2.87
CA ARG A 109 -6.24 -7.62 2.23
C ARG A 109 -7.09 -6.76 3.15
N HIS A 110 -6.65 -5.51 3.32
CA HIS A 110 -7.24 -4.54 4.25
C HIS A 110 -7.67 -3.27 3.54
N GLY A 111 -8.74 -2.66 4.03
CA GLY A 111 -9.25 -1.39 3.51
C GLY A 111 -8.46 -0.18 4.00
N PRO A 112 -8.82 1.02 3.52
CA PRO A 112 -8.21 2.27 3.98
C PRO A 112 -8.35 2.50 5.48
N SER A 113 -9.49 2.11 6.06
CA SER A 113 -9.84 2.35 7.47
C SER A 113 -9.28 1.33 8.46
N THR A 114 -8.69 0.24 7.99
CA THR A 114 -8.10 -0.77 8.89
C THR A 114 -6.88 -0.18 9.60
N SER A 115 -6.91 -0.20 10.93
CA SER A 115 -5.84 0.36 11.76
C SER A 115 -4.60 -0.53 11.79
N PRO A 116 -3.40 0.02 12.02
CA PRO A 116 -2.19 -0.80 12.21
C PRO A 116 -2.29 -1.76 13.40
N ALA A 117 -2.99 -1.36 14.47
CA ALA A 117 -3.22 -2.22 15.64
C ALA A 117 -4.07 -3.46 15.29
N GLU A 118 -5.10 -3.30 14.45
CA GLU A 118 -5.87 -4.43 13.93
C GLU A 118 -5.01 -5.35 13.07
N MET A 119 -4.20 -4.79 12.17
CA MET A 119 -3.32 -5.60 11.31
C MET A 119 -2.25 -6.33 12.12
N LYS A 120 -1.70 -5.71 13.18
CA LYS A 120 -0.68 -6.31 14.05
C LYS A 120 -1.14 -7.64 14.65
N LYS A 121 -2.42 -7.74 15.04
CA LYS A 121 -2.99 -8.96 15.66
C LYS A 121 -2.81 -10.22 14.82
N ASN A 122 -2.77 -10.08 13.49
CA ASN A 122 -2.56 -11.20 12.59
C ASN A 122 -1.17 -11.23 11.96
N LEU A 123 -0.50 -10.08 11.84
CA LEU A 123 0.84 -9.99 11.24
C LEU A 123 1.87 -10.88 11.91
N GLU A 124 1.79 -11.06 13.23
CA GLU A 124 2.68 -11.98 13.98
C GLU A 124 2.59 -13.45 13.51
N LYS A 125 1.52 -13.84 12.79
CA LYS A 125 1.37 -15.19 12.24
C LYS A 125 2.14 -15.39 10.92
N TYR A 126 2.57 -14.31 10.27
CA TYR A 126 3.18 -14.33 8.93
C TYR A 126 4.64 -13.85 8.95
N LEU A 127 5.17 -13.51 10.13
CA LEU A 127 6.56 -13.13 10.38
C LEU A 127 7.28 -14.31 11.02
#